data_AF-A0A924GXQ9-F1
#
_entry.id   AF-A0A924GXQ9-F1
#
_cell.length_a   1.000
_cell.length_b   1.000
_cell.length_c   1.000
_cell.angle_alpha   90.00
_cell.angle_beta   90.00
_cell.angle_gamma   90.00
#
_symmetry.space_group_name_H-M   'P 1'
#
loop_
_entity.id
_entity.type
_entity.pdbx_description
1 polymer ?
#
loop_
_entity_poly.entity_id
_entity_poly.type
_entity_poly.pdbx_seq_one_letter_code
_entity_poly.pdbx_strand_id
1 'polypeptide(L)'
;MNSRHAPAVATTSVGASRPHESARAQVAGSATYIDDIAEVRGTLHAAPVLSQVAHGKLLGVDASAALAMPGVRGIVLAADIPADPVLATFVHDEPVLARDKVEHIGQVVAIIVADTVMQARRAARKVKLDITSLPAIFSPREAHAAQSYVLAPVTVKRGDAAGALKASKHTLNGQLEVGGQEHFYLEGQVAYALPLEQDQWWIYSSTQHPGEVQHWVSHALGIENNAVTVECRRMGGGFGGKETQAGHVAVWAVLAANKFKRPVKLRLDRDDDFLITGKRHPFAYDYTVGFDDTGLVTALQLKMYANCGFSADLSGPVADRAIFHSDNAYFLSDVEIVSYRCKTNVQSHTAFRGFGGPQGVIAIEAILGDIARHLGLDSLDVRKRNLYGIDERNVTHYQMKVEDNILDPLIAQLETSSRYRERRVAIERWNAGNPVIKRGIAITPVKFGISFTATLFNQAGALVHVYTDGSVQVNHGGTEMGQGLNTKIAQIVADELGVPFERVRST
;
A
#
# COMPACT_ATOMS: atom_id res chain seq x y z
N MET A 1 59.06 13.10 18.33
CA MET A 1 58.55 13.17 16.94
C MET A 1 57.24 12.40 16.90
N ASN A 2 56.12 13.07 17.20
CA ASN A 2 54.79 12.46 17.09
C ASN A 2 54.23 12.84 15.73
N SER A 3 54.16 11.87 14.81
CA SER A 3 53.54 12.05 13.50
C SER A 3 52.07 12.40 13.69
N ARG A 4 51.71 13.66 13.41
CA ARG A 4 50.34 14.09 13.19
C ARG A 4 49.78 13.21 12.07
N HIS A 5 48.89 12.28 12.40
CA HIS A 5 48.00 11.70 11.40
C HIS A 5 47.15 12.85 10.86
N ALA A 6 47.37 13.22 9.61
CA ALA A 6 46.42 14.03 8.87
C ALA A 6 45.07 13.29 8.92
N PRO A 7 43.94 13.96 9.22
CA PRO A 7 42.65 13.31 9.14
C PRO A 7 42.50 12.82 7.70
N ALA A 8 42.32 11.51 7.52
CA ALA A 8 41.93 10.98 6.22
C ALA A 8 40.67 11.73 5.80
N VAL A 9 40.70 12.36 4.63
CA VAL A 9 39.53 13.00 4.04
C VAL A 9 38.45 11.92 4.04
N ALA A 10 37.39 12.12 4.84
CA ALA A 10 36.30 11.17 4.92
C ALA A 10 35.74 11.03 3.50
N THR A 11 35.90 9.84 2.92
CA THR A 11 35.25 9.50 1.65
C THR A 11 33.76 9.67 1.84
N THR A 12 33.10 10.41 0.94
CA THR A 12 31.65 10.64 1.00
C THR A 12 30.92 9.30 1.11
N SER A 13 30.07 9.19 2.14
CA SER A 13 29.22 8.04 2.41
C SER A 13 28.04 8.03 1.45
N VAL A 14 27.48 9.19 1.10
CA VAL A 14 26.43 9.35 0.10
C VAL A 14 26.99 8.99 -1.29
N GLY A 15 26.21 8.25 -2.07
CA GLY A 15 26.60 7.77 -3.40
C GLY A 15 27.51 6.53 -3.38
N ALA A 16 28.08 6.14 -2.24
CA ALA A 16 28.86 4.92 -2.12
C ALA A 16 27.96 3.68 -2.07
N SER A 17 28.28 2.66 -2.87
CA SER A 17 27.61 1.36 -2.82
C SER A 17 28.01 0.60 -1.55
N ARG A 18 27.07 0.38 -0.64
CA ARG A 18 27.29 -0.35 0.62
C ARG A 18 26.20 -1.42 0.82
N PRO A 19 26.53 -2.55 1.48
CA PRO A 19 25.50 -3.48 1.95
C PRO A 19 24.54 -2.78 2.92
N HIS A 20 23.30 -3.26 2.95
CA HIS A 20 22.30 -2.86 3.94
C HIS A 20 22.85 -3.06 5.37
N GLU A 21 22.61 -2.11 6.30
CA GLU A 21 23.18 -2.13 7.66
C GLU A 21 22.92 -3.45 8.42
N SER A 22 21.70 -3.98 8.31
CA SER A 22 21.32 -5.25 8.93
C SER A 22 21.62 -6.51 8.08
N ALA A 23 22.25 -6.41 6.91
CA ALA A 23 22.42 -7.54 5.99
C ALA A 23 23.14 -8.74 6.62
N ARG A 24 24.22 -8.49 7.38
CA ARG A 24 24.96 -9.55 8.07
C ARG A 24 24.08 -10.27 9.10
N ALA A 25 23.29 -9.52 9.86
CA ALA A 25 22.40 -10.08 10.88
C ALA A 25 21.24 -10.87 10.24
N GLN A 26 20.70 -10.40 9.10
CA GLN A 26 19.66 -11.11 8.36
C GLN A 26 20.16 -12.46 7.84
N VAL A 27 21.36 -12.50 7.23
CA VAL A 27 21.96 -13.75 6.74
C VAL A 27 22.27 -14.72 7.88
N ALA A 28 22.70 -14.20 9.03
CA ALA A 28 23.01 -15.02 10.21
C ALA A 28 21.77 -15.45 11.02
N GLY A 29 20.57 -14.98 10.69
CA GLY A 29 19.36 -15.20 11.49
C GLY A 29 19.36 -14.51 12.85
N SER A 30 20.19 -13.48 13.04
CA SER A 30 20.30 -12.70 14.27
C SER A 30 19.62 -11.34 14.21
N ALA A 31 19.01 -10.99 13.06
CA ALA A 31 18.15 -9.82 12.94
C ALA A 31 16.78 -10.12 13.56
N THR A 32 16.46 -9.49 14.69
CA THR A 32 15.19 -9.65 15.41
C THR A 32 14.02 -9.02 14.66
N TYR A 33 12.98 -9.78 14.37
CA TYR A 33 11.65 -9.32 13.98
C TYR A 33 10.69 -9.38 15.18
N ILE A 34 9.46 -8.88 15.06
CA ILE A 34 8.58 -8.72 16.24
C ILE A 34 8.29 -10.06 16.93
N ASP A 35 8.09 -11.13 16.17
CA ASP A 35 7.79 -12.44 16.74
C ASP A 35 9.01 -13.09 17.44
N ASP A 36 10.22 -12.68 17.06
CA ASP A 36 11.49 -13.14 17.65
C ASP A 36 11.78 -12.47 19.01
N ILE A 37 11.04 -11.40 19.36
CA ILE A 37 11.19 -10.71 20.64
C ILE A 37 10.83 -11.67 21.78
N ALA A 38 11.74 -11.76 22.75
CA ALA A 38 11.55 -12.55 23.95
C ALA A 38 10.28 -12.10 24.70
N GLU A 39 9.44 -13.08 25.04
CA GLU A 39 8.17 -12.80 25.68
C GLU A 39 8.35 -12.52 27.18
N VAL A 40 7.57 -11.56 27.67
CA VAL A 40 7.49 -11.26 29.10
C VAL A 40 6.77 -12.41 29.77
N ARG A 41 7.16 -12.73 31.00
CA ARG A 41 6.52 -13.81 31.75
C ARG A 41 5.01 -13.55 31.84
N GLY A 42 4.23 -14.54 31.43
CA GLY A 42 2.78 -14.45 31.47
C GLY A 42 2.16 -13.80 30.22
N THR A 43 2.90 -13.63 29.13
CA THR A 43 2.32 -13.33 27.82
C THR A 43 1.22 -14.34 27.44
N LEU A 44 0.14 -13.81 26.88
CA LEU A 44 -0.94 -14.55 26.25
C LEU A 44 -0.87 -14.37 24.74
N HIS A 45 -1.57 -15.23 24.01
CA HIS A 45 -1.68 -15.15 22.56
C HIS A 45 -3.12 -14.97 22.13
N ALA A 46 -3.31 -14.21 21.06
CA ALA A 46 -4.61 -13.89 20.51
C ALA A 46 -4.79 -14.46 19.09
N ALA A 47 -6.02 -14.80 18.73
CA ALA A 47 -6.41 -15.17 17.38
C ALA A 47 -7.81 -14.61 17.04
N PRO A 48 -8.00 -14.08 15.82
CA PRO A 48 -9.27 -13.49 15.42
C PRO A 48 -10.33 -14.57 15.10
N VAL A 49 -11.59 -14.24 15.38
CA VAL A 49 -12.78 -14.98 14.94
C VAL A 49 -13.34 -14.28 13.71
N LEU A 50 -13.41 -14.99 12.60
CA LEU A 50 -13.69 -14.42 11.29
C LEU A 50 -15.11 -14.72 10.82
N SER A 51 -15.74 -13.74 10.17
CA SER A 51 -16.96 -13.95 9.41
C SER A 51 -16.74 -14.93 8.26
N GLN A 52 -17.67 -15.88 8.09
CA GLN A 52 -17.73 -16.78 6.94
C GLN A 52 -18.71 -16.30 5.85
N VAL A 53 -19.35 -15.14 6.07
CA VAL A 53 -20.39 -14.59 5.21
C VAL A 53 -19.94 -13.22 4.69
N ALA A 54 -20.08 -13.01 3.37
CA ALA A 54 -19.66 -11.77 2.71
C ALA A 54 -20.54 -10.57 3.08
N HIS A 55 -21.82 -10.77 3.36
CA HIS A 55 -22.70 -9.70 3.79
C HIS A 55 -23.83 -10.29 4.63
N GLY A 56 -24.06 -9.78 5.83
CA GLY A 56 -25.10 -10.32 6.70
C GLY A 56 -25.33 -9.50 7.96
N LYS A 57 -26.46 -9.75 8.63
CA LYS A 57 -26.73 -9.25 9.98
C LYS A 57 -26.13 -10.21 11.00
N LEU A 58 -25.29 -9.70 11.90
CA LEU A 58 -24.73 -10.47 13.00
C LEU A 58 -25.71 -10.43 14.17
N LEU A 59 -26.28 -11.58 14.53
CA LEU A 59 -27.30 -11.70 15.57
C LEU A 59 -26.73 -12.16 16.91
N GLY A 60 -25.60 -12.85 16.90
CA GLY A 60 -24.97 -13.34 18.13
C GLY A 60 -23.66 -14.10 17.90
N VAL A 61 -22.94 -14.28 19.00
CA VAL A 61 -21.65 -14.99 19.06
C VAL A 61 -21.74 -16.04 20.18
N ASP A 62 -21.68 -17.33 19.82
CA ASP A 62 -21.57 -18.43 20.79
C ASP A 62 -20.12 -18.92 20.86
N ALA A 63 -19.46 -18.56 21.97
CA ALA A 63 -18.09 -18.96 22.27
C ALA A 63 -17.99 -20.11 23.29
N SER A 64 -19.11 -20.72 23.71
CA SER A 64 -19.14 -21.70 24.80
C SER A 64 -18.16 -22.86 24.59
N ALA A 65 -18.15 -23.44 23.38
CA ALA A 65 -17.25 -24.53 23.02
C ALA A 65 -15.77 -24.10 23.02
N ALA A 66 -15.47 -22.87 22.58
CA ALA A 66 -14.12 -22.33 22.58
C ALA A 66 -13.62 -22.07 24.01
N LEU A 67 -14.46 -21.48 24.86
CA LEU A 67 -14.14 -21.15 26.26
C LEU A 67 -13.90 -22.39 27.13
N ALA A 68 -14.50 -23.53 26.78
CA ALA A 68 -14.27 -24.80 27.47
C ALA A 68 -12.93 -25.48 27.08
N MET A 69 -12.21 -24.98 26.06
CA MET A 69 -10.97 -25.61 25.62
C MET A 69 -9.79 -25.33 26.57
N PRO A 70 -8.90 -26.31 26.82
CA PRO A 70 -7.74 -26.11 27.67
C PRO A 70 -6.83 -24.96 27.22
N GLY A 71 -6.46 -24.09 28.16
CA GLY A 71 -5.57 -22.94 27.95
C GLY A 71 -6.25 -21.71 27.37
N VAL A 72 -7.54 -21.76 27.04
CA VAL A 72 -8.31 -20.57 26.65
C VAL A 72 -8.59 -19.71 27.89
N ARG A 73 -8.32 -18.41 27.80
CA ARG A 73 -8.48 -17.44 28.88
C ARG A 73 -9.74 -16.60 28.71
N GLY A 74 -10.19 -16.41 27.48
CA GLY A 74 -11.48 -15.80 27.21
C GLY A 74 -11.59 -15.29 25.78
N ILE A 75 -12.56 -14.40 25.60
CA ILE A 75 -12.89 -13.77 24.32
C ILE A 75 -13.00 -12.25 24.53
N VAL A 76 -12.57 -11.48 23.54
CA VAL A 76 -12.81 -10.03 23.43
C VAL A 76 -13.89 -9.83 22.37
N LEU A 77 -14.95 -9.13 22.75
CA LEU A 77 -16.07 -8.72 21.91
C LEU A 77 -16.07 -7.21 21.75
N ALA A 78 -16.89 -6.69 20.83
CA ALA A 78 -17.02 -5.25 20.64
C ALA A 78 -17.48 -4.49 21.90
N ALA A 79 -18.24 -5.16 22.79
CA ALA A 79 -18.66 -4.60 24.08
C ALA A 79 -17.51 -4.42 25.09
N ASP A 80 -16.34 -5.04 24.84
CA ASP A 80 -15.14 -4.88 25.67
C ASP A 80 -14.27 -3.68 25.24
N ILE A 81 -14.66 -2.95 24.19
CA ILE A 81 -13.95 -1.75 23.74
C ILE A 81 -14.26 -0.61 24.72
N PRO A 82 -13.25 -0.06 25.43
CA PRO A 82 -13.49 0.94 26.47
C PRO A 82 -14.06 2.27 25.97
N ALA A 83 -13.63 2.69 24.78
CA ALA A 83 -14.00 3.96 24.19
C ALA A 83 -14.69 3.74 22.83
N ASP A 84 -14.12 4.28 21.76
CA ASP A 84 -14.78 4.29 20.46
C ASP A 84 -14.66 2.91 19.77
N PRO A 85 -15.79 2.27 19.41
CA PRO A 85 -15.81 0.98 18.72
C PRO A 85 -15.47 1.05 17.22
N VAL A 86 -15.17 2.24 16.69
CA VAL A 86 -14.76 2.48 15.31
C VAL A 86 -13.29 2.90 15.27
N LEU A 87 -12.55 2.41 14.29
CA LEU A 87 -11.15 2.77 14.11
C LEU A 87 -11.03 4.27 13.79
N ALA A 88 -9.95 4.89 14.28
CA ALA A 88 -9.63 6.30 14.03
C ALA A 88 -9.10 6.54 12.61
N THR A 89 -9.78 6.00 11.61
CA THR A 89 -9.54 6.26 10.19
C THR A 89 -10.09 7.63 9.81
N PHE A 90 -9.63 8.20 8.69
CA PHE A 90 -10.07 9.51 8.23
C PHE A 90 -11.59 9.62 8.01
N VAL A 91 -12.22 8.56 7.48
CA VAL A 91 -13.67 8.53 7.21
C VAL A 91 -14.45 8.01 8.42
N HIS A 92 -13.77 7.33 9.35
CA HIS A 92 -14.37 6.77 10.56
C HIS A 92 -15.55 5.83 10.22
N ASP A 93 -15.31 4.91 9.28
CA ASP A 93 -16.31 4.01 8.68
C ASP A 93 -16.00 2.53 8.87
N GLU A 94 -14.98 2.19 9.65
CA GLU A 94 -14.53 0.82 9.86
C GLU A 94 -14.56 0.43 11.35
N PRO A 95 -15.39 -0.55 11.75
CA PRO A 95 -15.48 -0.97 13.14
C PRO A 95 -14.22 -1.73 13.56
N VAL A 96 -13.81 -1.58 14.82
CA VAL A 96 -12.68 -2.35 15.38
C VAL A 96 -13.00 -3.85 15.36
N LEU A 97 -14.24 -4.21 15.70
CA LEU A 97 -14.81 -5.56 15.61
C LEU A 97 -16.22 -5.43 15.04
N ALA A 98 -16.62 -6.34 14.14
CA ALA A 98 -17.98 -6.36 13.60
C ALA A 98 -19.03 -6.51 14.72
N ARG A 99 -20.10 -5.73 14.65
CA ARG A 99 -21.13 -5.61 15.70
C ARG A 99 -22.50 -6.10 15.24
N ASP A 100 -23.14 -5.33 14.38
CA ASP A 100 -24.51 -5.59 13.92
C ASP A 100 -24.53 -6.21 12.52
N LYS A 101 -23.42 -6.05 11.79
CA LYS A 101 -23.28 -6.39 10.38
C LYS A 101 -21.90 -6.97 10.12
N VAL A 102 -21.85 -7.96 9.24
CA VAL A 102 -20.63 -8.37 8.54
C VAL A 102 -20.71 -7.91 7.08
N GLU A 103 -19.60 -7.40 6.54
CA GLU A 103 -19.49 -6.80 5.20
C GLU A 103 -18.47 -7.46 4.30
N HIS A 104 -17.70 -8.44 4.79
CA HIS A 104 -16.88 -9.32 3.95
C HIS A 104 -16.55 -10.64 4.64
N ILE A 105 -16.16 -11.65 3.85
CA ILE A 105 -15.57 -12.88 4.38
C ILE A 105 -14.22 -12.51 5.00
N GLY A 106 -13.96 -12.98 6.23
CA GLY A 106 -12.75 -12.63 6.95
C GLY A 106 -12.89 -11.43 7.89
N GLN A 107 -14.03 -10.72 7.90
CA GLN A 107 -14.22 -9.61 8.84
C GLN A 107 -14.14 -10.11 10.28
N VAL A 108 -13.35 -9.44 11.11
CA VAL A 108 -13.12 -9.87 12.49
C VAL A 108 -14.30 -9.49 13.36
N VAL A 109 -14.89 -10.49 14.02
CA VAL A 109 -16.06 -10.35 14.91
C VAL A 109 -15.66 -10.34 16.38
N ALA A 110 -14.63 -11.11 16.74
CA ALA A 110 -14.16 -11.26 18.10
C ALA A 110 -12.70 -11.71 18.13
N ILE A 111 -12.05 -11.66 19.29
CA ILE A 111 -10.68 -12.14 19.49
C ILE A 111 -10.66 -13.20 20.60
N ILE A 112 -10.19 -14.40 20.31
CA ILE A 112 -9.92 -15.43 21.32
C ILE A 112 -8.53 -15.24 21.91
N VAL A 113 -8.41 -15.36 23.24
CA VAL A 113 -7.15 -15.24 23.97
C VAL A 113 -6.85 -16.55 24.70
N ALA A 114 -5.62 -17.05 24.57
CA ALA A 114 -5.18 -18.31 25.17
C ALA A 114 -3.70 -18.28 25.59
N ASP A 115 -3.24 -19.32 26.28
CA ASP A 115 -1.87 -19.45 26.76
C ASP A 115 -0.83 -19.65 25.63
N THR A 116 -1.25 -20.16 24.47
CA THR A 116 -0.37 -20.35 23.30
C THR A 116 -1.07 -19.96 22.01
N VAL A 117 -0.27 -19.59 21.00
CA VAL A 117 -0.79 -19.23 19.66
C VAL A 117 -1.66 -20.34 19.06
N MET A 118 -1.27 -21.61 19.23
CA MET A 118 -2.00 -22.74 18.65
C MET A 118 -3.32 -23.02 19.39
N GLN A 119 -3.39 -22.79 20.70
CA GLN A 119 -4.65 -22.87 21.44
C GLN A 119 -5.60 -21.77 20.99
N ALA A 120 -5.12 -20.52 20.88
CA ALA A 120 -5.93 -19.39 20.43
C ALA A 120 -6.54 -19.65 19.05
N ARG A 121 -5.71 -20.06 18.06
CA ARG A 121 -6.16 -20.36 16.69
C ARG A 121 -7.18 -21.50 16.63
N ARG A 122 -6.94 -22.58 17.38
CA ARG A 122 -7.88 -23.72 17.41
C ARG A 122 -9.21 -23.34 18.05
N ALA A 123 -9.18 -22.56 19.12
CA ALA A 123 -10.37 -22.12 19.82
C ALA A 123 -11.17 -21.07 19.04
N ALA A 124 -10.52 -20.15 18.32
CA ALA A 124 -11.19 -19.20 17.42
C ALA A 124 -12.09 -19.91 16.40
N ARG A 125 -11.64 -21.04 15.84
CA ARG A 125 -12.43 -21.86 14.90
C ARG A 125 -13.59 -22.63 15.53
N LYS A 126 -13.73 -22.62 16.87
CA LYS A 126 -14.85 -23.24 17.59
C LYS A 126 -15.94 -22.24 17.98
N VAL A 127 -15.71 -20.94 17.79
CA VAL A 127 -16.73 -19.92 17.99
C VAL A 127 -17.74 -20.01 16.84
N LYS A 128 -19.03 -20.02 17.18
CA LYS A 128 -20.13 -20.03 16.22
C LYS A 128 -20.72 -18.63 16.11
N LEU A 129 -20.89 -18.17 14.87
CA LEU A 129 -21.48 -16.88 14.56
C LEU A 129 -22.89 -17.11 14.02
N ASP A 130 -23.88 -16.45 14.62
CA ASP A 130 -25.25 -16.42 14.10
C ASP A 130 -25.37 -15.24 13.12
N ILE A 131 -25.35 -15.54 11.82
CA ILE A 131 -25.37 -14.54 10.75
C ILE A 131 -26.50 -14.84 9.78
N THR A 132 -27.41 -13.88 9.63
CA THR A 132 -28.40 -13.91 8.54
C THR A 132 -27.83 -13.23 7.30
N SER A 133 -27.55 -14.02 6.26
CA SER A 133 -26.99 -13.52 5.00
C SER A 133 -27.87 -12.48 4.30
N LEU A 134 -27.24 -11.52 3.67
CA LEU A 134 -27.82 -10.47 2.84
C LEU A 134 -27.22 -10.52 1.42
N PRO A 135 -27.88 -9.95 0.39
CA PRO A 135 -27.31 -9.86 -0.94
C PRO A 135 -25.97 -9.11 -0.94
N ALA A 136 -24.91 -9.71 -1.49
CA ALA A 136 -23.56 -9.14 -1.53
C ALA A 136 -23.23 -8.59 -2.92
N ILE A 137 -22.40 -7.55 -2.97
CA ILE A 137 -21.87 -6.92 -4.20
C ILE A 137 -20.38 -7.25 -4.31
N PHE A 138 -19.90 -7.79 -5.43
CA PHE A 138 -18.50 -8.23 -5.54
C PHE A 138 -17.69 -7.48 -6.59
N SER A 139 -18.35 -6.90 -7.59
CA SER A 139 -17.67 -6.13 -8.64
C SER A 139 -17.88 -4.61 -8.48
N PRO A 140 -16.89 -3.78 -8.88
CA PRO A 140 -17.06 -2.33 -8.88
C PRO A 140 -18.15 -1.85 -9.87
N ARG A 141 -18.44 -2.63 -10.92
CA ARG A 141 -19.52 -2.33 -11.88
C ARG A 141 -20.91 -2.53 -11.25
N GLU A 142 -21.13 -3.63 -10.52
CA GLU A 142 -22.36 -3.86 -9.76
C GLU A 142 -22.56 -2.78 -8.71
N ALA A 143 -21.50 -2.42 -7.99
CA ALA A 143 -21.53 -1.33 -7.00
C ALA A 143 -21.91 0.01 -7.65
N HIS A 144 -21.34 0.36 -8.80
CA HIS A 144 -21.72 1.55 -9.56
C HIS A 144 -23.19 1.53 -9.97
N ALA A 145 -23.69 0.41 -10.50
CA ALA A 145 -25.09 0.24 -10.87
C ALA A 145 -26.05 0.38 -9.68
N ALA A 146 -25.64 -0.09 -8.50
CA ALA A 146 -26.37 0.06 -7.24
C ALA A 146 -26.14 1.41 -6.53
N GLN A 147 -25.35 2.31 -7.11
CA GLN A 147 -24.92 3.57 -6.50
C GLN A 147 -24.25 3.39 -5.11
N SER A 148 -23.53 2.29 -4.92
CA SER A 148 -22.84 1.94 -3.68
C SER A 148 -21.39 2.43 -3.70
N TYR A 149 -21.08 3.43 -2.89
CA TYR A 149 -19.77 4.07 -2.84
C TYR A 149 -19.28 4.25 -1.40
N VAL A 150 -17.97 4.15 -1.19
CA VAL A 150 -17.32 4.52 0.08
C VAL A 150 -17.03 6.02 0.16
N LEU A 151 -16.87 6.67 -1.00
CA LEU A 151 -16.54 8.08 -1.16
C LEU A 151 -17.23 8.66 -2.40
N ALA A 152 -17.41 9.98 -2.43
CA ALA A 152 -17.96 10.67 -3.60
C ALA A 152 -17.07 10.49 -4.84
N PRO A 153 -17.64 10.40 -6.06
CA PRO A 153 -16.85 10.31 -7.28
C PRO A 153 -16.07 11.61 -7.53
N VAL A 154 -14.90 11.48 -8.16
CA VAL A 154 -14.04 12.61 -8.55
C VAL A 154 -14.02 12.72 -10.07
N THR A 155 -14.16 13.95 -10.58
CA THR A 155 -14.08 14.25 -12.03
C THR A 155 -12.99 15.27 -12.29
N VAL A 156 -12.07 14.97 -13.20
CA VAL A 156 -11.04 15.90 -13.68
C VAL A 156 -11.23 16.14 -15.16
N LYS A 157 -11.21 17.42 -15.57
CA LYS A 157 -11.40 17.84 -16.97
C LYS A 157 -10.31 18.80 -17.42
N ARG A 158 -9.94 18.68 -18.69
CA ARG A 158 -9.18 19.67 -19.47
C ARG A 158 -9.77 19.74 -20.87
N GLY A 159 -9.91 20.94 -21.42
CA GLY A 159 -10.47 21.12 -22.78
C GLY A 159 -11.93 20.68 -22.89
N ASP A 160 -12.36 20.33 -24.11
CA ASP A 160 -13.69 19.80 -24.42
C ASP A 160 -13.56 18.41 -25.06
N ALA A 161 -13.44 17.38 -24.21
CA ALA A 161 -13.32 15.99 -24.67
C ALA A 161 -14.49 15.55 -25.56
N ALA A 162 -15.72 16.00 -25.27
CA ALA A 162 -16.90 15.59 -26.03
C ALA A 162 -16.94 16.23 -27.43
N GLY A 163 -16.59 17.51 -27.54
CA GLY A 163 -16.42 18.19 -28.82
C GLY A 163 -15.26 17.63 -29.63
N ALA A 164 -14.10 17.45 -29.00
CA ALA A 164 -12.90 16.92 -29.66
C ALA A 164 -13.08 15.48 -30.15
N LEU A 165 -13.82 14.62 -29.42
CA LEU A 165 -14.19 13.28 -29.89
C LEU A 165 -14.98 13.33 -31.20
N LYS A 166 -15.96 14.23 -31.33
CA LYS A 166 -16.75 14.38 -32.57
C LYS A 166 -15.91 14.88 -33.75
N ALA A 167 -14.88 15.67 -33.49
CA ALA A 167 -13.97 16.19 -34.50
C ALA A 167 -12.80 15.24 -34.82
N SER A 168 -12.60 14.19 -34.01
CA SER A 168 -11.49 13.25 -34.19
C SER A 168 -11.69 12.40 -35.43
N LYS A 169 -10.60 12.16 -36.17
CA LYS A 169 -10.66 11.39 -37.41
C LYS A 169 -11.01 9.92 -37.16
N HIS A 170 -10.42 9.35 -36.11
CA HIS A 170 -10.69 7.99 -35.66
C HIS A 170 -11.22 8.02 -34.23
N THR A 171 -12.03 7.04 -33.87
CA THR A 171 -12.52 6.85 -32.50
C THR A 171 -12.54 5.37 -32.15
N LEU A 172 -12.08 5.03 -30.95
CA LEU A 172 -12.20 3.69 -30.38
C LEU A 172 -12.96 3.73 -29.06
N ASN A 173 -13.76 2.71 -28.80
CA ASN A 173 -14.39 2.46 -27.52
C ASN A 173 -13.84 1.15 -26.96
N GLY A 174 -13.63 1.08 -25.66
CA GLY A 174 -13.16 -0.14 -25.03
C GLY A 174 -13.43 -0.22 -23.54
N GLN A 175 -13.21 -1.42 -23.04
CA GLN A 175 -13.30 -1.76 -21.63
C GLN A 175 -12.03 -2.52 -21.23
N LEU A 176 -11.58 -2.28 -20.01
CA LEU A 176 -10.44 -2.97 -19.42
C LEU A 176 -10.79 -3.33 -17.98
N GLU A 177 -10.29 -4.47 -17.50
CA GLU A 177 -10.33 -4.83 -16.09
C GLU A 177 -8.96 -5.28 -15.65
N VAL A 178 -8.55 -4.84 -14.46
CA VAL A 178 -7.26 -5.18 -13.85
C VAL A 178 -7.55 -5.68 -12.44
N GLY A 179 -7.09 -6.90 -12.16
CA GLY A 179 -7.26 -7.56 -10.86
C GLY A 179 -6.47 -6.90 -9.74
N GLY A 180 -6.80 -7.27 -8.51
CA GLY A 180 -6.06 -6.90 -7.31
C GLY A 180 -4.74 -7.66 -7.17
N GLN A 181 -4.00 -7.35 -6.11
CA GLN A 181 -2.71 -7.96 -5.80
C GLN A 181 -2.49 -8.03 -4.29
N GLU A 182 -2.09 -9.20 -3.80
CA GLU A 182 -1.71 -9.45 -2.41
C GLU A 182 -0.26 -9.03 -2.16
N HIS A 183 0.02 -8.37 -1.02
CA HIS A 183 1.35 -7.82 -0.73
C HIS A 183 2.39 -8.91 -0.56
N PHE A 184 1.98 -10.00 0.09
CA PHE A 184 2.83 -11.17 0.34
C PHE A 184 4.17 -10.78 1.01
N TYR A 185 4.14 -9.81 1.93
CA TYR A 185 5.27 -9.59 2.85
C TYR A 185 5.60 -10.90 3.58
N LEU A 186 6.89 -11.22 3.74
CA LEU A 186 7.28 -12.53 4.28
C LEU A 186 6.97 -12.65 5.77
N GLU A 187 7.18 -11.57 6.53
CA GLU A 187 6.67 -11.46 7.90
C GLU A 187 5.20 -11.03 7.83
N GLY A 188 4.27 -11.89 8.26
CA GLY A 188 2.84 -11.56 8.36
C GLY A 188 2.56 -10.40 9.34
N GLN A 189 1.29 -10.02 9.49
CA GLN A 189 0.92 -9.02 10.49
C GLN A 189 1.15 -9.55 11.91
N VAL A 190 1.74 -8.70 12.75
CA VAL A 190 2.03 -9.02 14.14
C VAL A 190 2.09 -7.76 14.99
N ALA A 191 1.51 -7.86 16.19
CA ALA A 191 1.68 -6.89 17.26
C ALA A 191 1.86 -7.58 18.60
N TYR A 192 2.62 -6.95 19.49
CA TYR A 192 2.84 -7.40 20.86
C TYR A 192 2.64 -6.23 21.81
N ALA A 193 1.54 -6.28 22.55
CA ALA A 193 1.10 -5.23 23.45
C ALA A 193 1.49 -5.55 24.90
N LEU A 194 2.18 -4.61 25.55
CA LEU A 194 2.60 -4.68 26.95
C LEU A 194 1.87 -3.59 27.75
N PRO A 195 1.04 -3.95 28.74
CA PRO A 195 0.62 -2.99 29.74
C PRO A 195 1.80 -2.64 30.65
N LEU A 196 1.99 -1.36 30.93
CA LEU A 196 3.01 -0.82 31.82
C LEU A 196 2.35 -0.18 33.06
N GLU A 197 3.16 0.46 33.92
CA GLU A 197 2.65 1.21 35.06
C GLU A 197 1.87 2.45 34.63
N GLN A 198 0.98 2.95 35.51
CA GLN A 198 0.25 4.21 35.32
C GLN A 198 -0.53 4.28 33.98
N ASP A 199 -1.17 3.18 33.60
CA ASP A 199 -1.96 3.04 32.37
C ASP A 199 -1.19 3.36 31.08
N GLN A 200 0.14 3.20 31.12
CA GLN A 200 1.00 3.32 29.95
C GLN A 200 1.07 2.01 29.16
N TRP A 201 1.42 2.12 27.89
CA TRP A 201 1.43 1.01 26.95
C TRP A 201 2.69 1.02 26.07
N TRP A 202 3.31 -0.14 25.94
CA TRP A 202 4.34 -0.38 24.94
C TRP A 202 3.83 -1.35 23.89
N ILE A 203 3.83 -0.92 22.63
CA ILE A 203 3.32 -1.71 21.52
C ILE A 203 4.46 -1.96 20.54
N TYR A 204 4.91 -3.19 20.43
CA TYR A 204 5.72 -3.61 19.30
C TYR A 204 4.79 -3.90 18.12
N SER A 205 4.97 -3.23 17.00
CA SER A 205 4.11 -3.42 15.82
C SER A 205 4.95 -3.50 14.56
N SER A 206 4.66 -4.50 13.72
CA SER A 206 5.21 -4.57 12.37
C SER A 206 4.41 -3.60 11.48
N THR A 207 4.79 -2.32 11.47
CA THR A 207 4.02 -1.23 10.86
C THR A 207 4.91 -0.23 10.13
N GLN A 208 4.39 0.32 9.02
CA GLN A 208 5.01 1.44 8.32
C GLN A 208 4.71 2.78 9.00
N HIS A 209 3.67 2.84 9.84
CA HIS A 209 3.15 4.07 10.41
C HIS A 209 2.98 3.97 11.94
N PRO A 210 4.07 3.99 12.73
CA PRO A 210 3.99 3.89 14.19
C PRO A 210 3.12 4.98 14.84
N GLY A 211 3.12 6.21 14.31
CA GLY A 211 2.31 7.32 14.83
C GLY A 211 0.80 7.09 14.68
N GLU A 212 0.35 6.52 13.56
CA GLU A 212 -1.07 6.18 13.39
C GLU A 212 -1.48 5.01 14.28
N VAL A 213 -0.62 4.00 14.44
CA VAL A 213 -0.85 2.92 15.41
C VAL A 213 -1.00 3.47 16.83
N GLN A 214 -0.19 4.46 17.21
CA GLN A 214 -0.28 5.14 18.51
C GLN A 214 -1.66 5.79 18.69
N HIS A 215 -2.11 6.56 17.69
CA HIS A 215 -3.41 7.23 17.71
C HIS A 215 -4.58 6.23 17.76
N TRP A 216 -4.48 5.11 17.05
CA TRP A 216 -5.57 4.12 17.01
C TRP A 216 -5.68 3.36 18.34
N VAL A 217 -4.54 3.02 18.94
CA VAL A 217 -4.49 2.38 20.26
C VAL A 217 -5.04 3.31 21.34
N SER A 218 -4.60 4.57 21.37
CA SER A 218 -5.07 5.55 22.35
C SER A 218 -6.58 5.81 22.22
N HIS A 219 -7.08 5.95 20.99
CA HIS A 219 -8.49 6.13 20.66
C HIS A 219 -9.36 4.94 21.12
N ALA A 220 -8.94 3.71 20.83
CA ALA A 220 -9.70 2.52 21.24
C ALA A 220 -9.75 2.34 22.76
N LEU A 221 -8.69 2.74 23.47
CA LEU A 221 -8.61 2.68 24.93
C LEU A 221 -9.24 3.88 25.65
N GLY A 222 -9.45 5.01 24.94
CA GLY A 222 -9.91 6.26 25.55
C GLY A 222 -8.85 6.95 26.41
N ILE A 223 -7.58 6.86 26.01
CA ILE A 223 -6.45 7.46 26.71
C ILE A 223 -5.71 8.45 25.80
N GLU A 224 -4.82 9.25 26.38
CA GLU A 224 -4.01 10.22 25.64
C GLU A 224 -2.86 9.54 24.88
N ASN A 225 -2.47 10.13 23.74
CA ASN A 225 -1.37 9.59 22.90
C ASN A 225 -0.05 9.45 23.68
N ASN A 226 0.21 10.32 24.66
CA ASN A 226 1.42 10.30 25.47
C ASN A 226 1.58 9.06 26.35
N ALA A 227 0.49 8.31 26.58
CA ALA A 227 0.51 7.07 27.35
C ALA A 227 0.84 5.84 26.48
N VAL A 228 0.98 6.02 25.16
CA VAL A 228 1.21 4.93 24.20
C VAL A 228 2.54 5.14 23.50
N THR A 229 3.44 4.17 23.60
CA THR A 229 4.69 4.11 22.83
C THR A 229 4.60 2.97 21.82
N VAL A 230 4.91 3.24 20.55
CA VAL A 230 4.94 2.24 19.48
C VAL A 230 6.36 2.08 18.96
N GLU A 231 6.86 0.85 18.95
CA GLU A 231 8.20 0.53 18.45
C GLU A 231 8.14 -0.38 17.22
N CYS A 232 8.82 0.04 16.15
CA CYS A 232 9.05 -0.75 14.95
C CYS A 232 10.52 -0.65 14.52
N ARG A 233 11.35 -1.59 14.96
CA ARG A 233 12.77 -1.62 14.55
C ARG A 233 12.95 -1.97 13.08
N ARG A 234 12.16 -2.92 12.57
CA ARG A 234 12.17 -3.39 11.18
C ARG A 234 10.92 -4.22 10.87
N MET A 235 10.64 -4.37 9.57
CA MET A 235 9.60 -5.27 9.04
C MET A 235 10.18 -6.27 8.04
N GLY A 236 9.62 -7.48 7.98
CA GLY A 236 9.89 -8.47 6.93
C GLY A 236 9.10 -8.19 5.65
N GLY A 237 9.19 -6.95 5.16
CA GLY A 237 8.38 -6.41 4.06
C GLY A 237 7.09 -5.73 4.54
N GLY A 238 6.63 -4.73 3.79
CA GLY A 238 5.39 -3.98 4.05
C GLY A 238 4.63 -3.67 2.75
N PHE A 239 5.31 -3.02 1.79
CA PHE A 239 4.78 -2.76 0.44
C PHE A 239 3.47 -1.95 0.38
N GLY A 240 3.12 -1.23 1.44
CA GLY A 240 1.85 -0.51 1.62
C GLY A 240 0.87 -1.25 2.51
N GLY A 241 0.91 -2.58 2.56
CA GLY A 241 -0.04 -3.39 3.33
C GLY A 241 0.12 -3.29 4.85
N LYS A 242 1.19 -2.63 5.32
CA LYS A 242 1.42 -2.32 6.74
C LYS A 242 1.35 -0.82 7.02
N GLU A 243 0.78 -0.03 6.12
CA GLU A 243 0.56 1.40 6.30
C GLU A 243 -0.56 1.66 7.31
N THR A 244 -1.77 1.15 7.04
CA THR A 244 -2.91 1.27 7.95
C THR A 244 -3.30 -0.06 8.60
N GLN A 245 -3.20 -1.18 7.88
CA GLN A 245 -3.73 -2.48 8.31
C GLN A 245 -3.05 -3.06 9.56
N ALA A 246 -1.81 -2.65 9.84
CA ALA A 246 -1.11 -3.02 11.07
C ALA A 246 -1.79 -2.42 12.32
N GLY A 247 -2.54 -1.33 12.17
CA GLY A 247 -3.32 -0.69 13.22
C GLY A 247 -4.38 -1.61 13.80
N HIS A 248 -5.10 -2.37 12.97
CA HIS A 248 -6.08 -3.36 13.43
C HIS A 248 -5.46 -4.36 14.41
N VAL A 249 -4.32 -4.95 14.02
CA VAL A 249 -3.65 -5.99 14.81
C VAL A 249 -3.12 -5.43 16.13
N ALA A 250 -2.60 -4.21 16.13
CA ALA A 250 -2.19 -3.51 17.34
C ALA A 250 -3.37 -3.21 18.28
N VAL A 251 -4.50 -2.71 17.75
CA VAL A 251 -5.71 -2.44 18.53
C VAL A 251 -6.30 -3.74 19.11
N TRP A 252 -6.35 -4.83 18.35
CA TRP A 252 -6.84 -6.10 18.89
C TRP A 252 -5.93 -6.67 19.98
N ALA A 253 -4.61 -6.56 19.81
CA ALA A 253 -3.65 -6.98 20.82
C ALA A 253 -3.80 -6.14 22.11
N VAL A 254 -3.96 -4.82 22.00
CA VAL A 254 -4.09 -3.95 23.17
C VAL A 254 -5.42 -4.13 23.89
N LEU A 255 -6.54 -4.32 23.17
CA LEU A 255 -7.84 -4.59 23.78
C LEU A 255 -7.84 -5.92 24.55
N ALA A 256 -7.23 -6.95 23.97
CA ALA A 256 -7.00 -8.21 24.67
C ALA A 256 -6.13 -8.01 25.91
N ALA A 257 -5.00 -7.31 25.78
CA ALA A 257 -4.12 -7.05 26.91
C ALA A 257 -4.81 -6.24 28.02
N ASN A 258 -5.65 -5.27 27.65
CA ASN A 258 -6.42 -4.46 28.58
C ASN A 258 -7.48 -5.28 29.33
N LYS A 259 -8.20 -6.17 28.63
CA LYS A 259 -9.21 -7.04 29.25
C LYS A 259 -8.59 -8.03 30.24
N PHE A 260 -7.45 -8.63 29.89
CA PHE A 260 -6.82 -9.68 30.70
C PHE A 260 -5.72 -9.18 31.63
N LYS A 261 -5.38 -7.88 31.58
CA LYS A 261 -4.32 -7.22 32.36
C LYS A 261 -2.99 -7.97 32.27
N ARG A 262 -2.67 -8.47 31.08
CA ARG A 262 -1.47 -9.26 30.77
C ARG A 262 -0.95 -8.89 29.38
N PRO A 263 0.35 -9.01 29.12
CA PRO A 263 0.90 -8.89 27.77
C PRO A 263 0.19 -9.81 26.77
N VAL A 264 -0.08 -9.33 25.55
CA VAL A 264 -0.70 -10.13 24.48
C VAL A 264 0.07 -9.98 23.18
N LYS A 265 0.50 -11.12 22.61
CA LYS A 265 1.07 -11.21 21.27
C LYS A 265 0.02 -11.75 20.29
N LEU A 266 -0.27 -10.99 19.23
CA LEU A 266 -1.17 -11.39 18.16
C LEU A 266 -0.38 -11.47 16.86
N ARG A 267 -0.24 -12.68 16.33
CA ARG A 267 0.41 -12.97 15.04
C ARG A 267 -0.57 -13.69 14.13
N LEU A 268 -0.96 -13.05 13.04
CA LEU A 268 -1.89 -13.65 12.08
C LEU A 268 -1.27 -14.90 11.45
N ASP A 269 -2.12 -15.87 11.14
CA ASP A 269 -1.74 -16.93 10.21
C ASP A 269 -1.76 -16.39 8.79
N ARG A 270 -1.01 -16.99 7.86
CA ARG A 270 -0.95 -16.46 6.49
C ARG A 270 -2.32 -16.39 5.81
N ASP A 271 -3.15 -17.41 6.02
CA ASP A 271 -4.50 -17.46 5.46
C ASP A 271 -5.41 -16.40 6.09
N ASP A 272 -5.29 -16.17 7.41
CA ASP A 272 -6.06 -15.13 8.10
C ASP A 272 -5.62 -13.74 7.63
N ASP A 273 -4.31 -13.52 7.44
CA ASP A 273 -3.75 -12.28 6.88
C ASP A 273 -4.44 -11.94 5.54
N PHE A 274 -4.52 -12.89 4.59
CA PHE A 274 -5.16 -12.69 3.28
C PHE A 274 -6.67 -12.47 3.32
N LEU A 275 -7.33 -12.98 4.35
CA LEU A 275 -8.77 -12.85 4.56
C LEU A 275 -9.13 -11.55 5.28
N ILE A 276 -8.24 -11.02 6.09
CA ILE A 276 -8.48 -9.84 6.92
C ILE A 276 -7.98 -8.58 6.21
N THR A 277 -6.73 -8.56 5.77
CA THR A 277 -6.09 -7.31 5.36
C THR A 277 -6.42 -6.91 3.93
N GLY A 278 -6.48 -5.60 3.73
CA GLY A 278 -6.58 -4.99 2.43
C GLY A 278 -5.42 -5.28 1.50
N LYS A 279 -5.70 -5.14 0.20
CA LYS A 279 -4.78 -5.43 -0.92
C LYS A 279 -4.80 -4.30 -1.93
N ARG A 280 -4.03 -4.41 -3.03
CA ARG A 280 -4.17 -3.49 -4.16
C ARG A 280 -5.60 -3.48 -4.71
N HIS A 281 -6.16 -2.29 -4.90
CA HIS A 281 -7.45 -2.06 -5.55
C HIS A 281 -7.50 -2.64 -6.98
N PRO A 282 -8.45 -3.55 -7.27
CA PRO A 282 -8.89 -3.84 -8.63
C PRO A 282 -9.56 -2.62 -9.26
N PHE A 283 -9.41 -2.47 -10.57
CA PHE A 283 -10.06 -1.40 -11.33
C PHE A 283 -10.76 -1.98 -12.56
N ALA A 284 -11.95 -1.47 -12.85
CA ALA A 284 -12.58 -1.59 -14.16
C ALA A 284 -12.56 -0.22 -14.86
N TYR A 285 -12.51 -0.23 -16.19
CA TYR A 285 -12.46 0.97 -17.00
C TYR A 285 -13.46 0.89 -18.15
N ASP A 286 -14.04 2.04 -18.49
CA ASP A 286 -14.67 2.27 -19.78
C ASP A 286 -14.00 3.49 -20.41
N TYR A 287 -13.66 3.43 -21.69
CA TYR A 287 -13.06 4.57 -22.37
C TYR A 287 -13.60 4.76 -23.78
N THR A 288 -13.57 6.03 -24.20
CA THR A 288 -13.70 6.46 -25.58
C THR A 288 -12.52 7.37 -25.90
N VAL A 289 -11.76 7.04 -26.94
CA VAL A 289 -10.55 7.78 -27.34
C VAL A 289 -10.66 8.24 -28.78
N GLY A 290 -10.32 9.50 -29.03
CA GLY A 290 -10.18 10.09 -30.36
C GLY A 290 -8.71 10.27 -30.72
N PHE A 291 -8.36 10.05 -31.99
CA PHE A 291 -6.98 10.19 -32.49
C PHE A 291 -6.92 10.44 -34.00
N ASP A 292 -5.75 10.88 -34.48
CA ASP A 292 -5.46 11.13 -35.91
C ASP A 292 -4.73 9.95 -36.59
N ASP A 293 -4.43 10.07 -37.89
CA ASP A 293 -3.73 9.01 -38.65
C ASP A 293 -2.29 8.76 -38.18
N THR A 294 -1.71 9.67 -37.39
CA THR A 294 -0.36 9.54 -36.81
C THR A 294 -0.39 8.82 -35.46
N GLY A 295 -1.58 8.52 -34.94
CA GLY A 295 -1.78 7.97 -33.60
C GLY A 295 -1.69 9.01 -32.49
N LEU A 296 -1.72 10.31 -32.81
CA LEU A 296 -1.79 11.36 -31.81
C LEU A 296 -3.19 11.37 -31.18
N VAL A 297 -3.27 11.25 -29.86
CA VAL A 297 -4.52 11.33 -29.10
C VAL A 297 -5.01 12.77 -29.10
N THR A 298 -6.25 12.95 -29.55
CA THR A 298 -6.94 14.25 -29.62
C THR A 298 -8.00 14.41 -28.55
N ALA A 299 -8.56 13.30 -28.04
CA ALA A 299 -9.54 13.34 -26.96
C ALA A 299 -9.59 12.03 -26.17
N LEU A 300 -9.89 12.11 -24.87
CA LEU A 300 -10.12 10.94 -24.02
C LEU A 300 -11.27 11.18 -23.03
N GLN A 301 -12.28 10.32 -23.07
CA GLN A 301 -13.21 10.14 -21.95
C GLN A 301 -12.90 8.82 -21.26
N LEU A 302 -12.55 8.86 -19.98
CA LEU A 302 -12.17 7.70 -19.18
C LEU A 302 -13.02 7.62 -17.92
N LYS A 303 -13.72 6.49 -17.75
CA LYS A 303 -14.36 6.12 -16.49
C LYS A 303 -13.51 5.07 -15.79
N MET A 304 -13.27 5.28 -14.50
CA MET A 304 -12.53 4.36 -13.63
C MET A 304 -13.45 3.93 -12.50
N TYR A 305 -13.64 2.64 -12.32
CA TYR A 305 -14.39 2.07 -11.21
C TYR A 305 -13.41 1.36 -10.28
N ALA A 306 -12.97 2.07 -9.25
CA ALA A 306 -12.07 1.52 -8.24
C ALA A 306 -12.89 0.64 -7.28
N ASN A 307 -12.51 -0.63 -7.13
CA ASN A 307 -13.07 -1.47 -6.08
C ASN A 307 -12.38 -1.14 -4.75
N CYS A 308 -13.11 -0.51 -3.83
CA CYS A 308 -12.58 -0.04 -2.55
C CYS A 308 -12.75 -1.06 -1.42
N GLY A 309 -13.55 -2.11 -1.62
CA GLY A 309 -13.99 -2.98 -0.52
C GLY A 309 -15.08 -2.33 0.32
N PHE A 310 -15.22 -2.76 1.57
CA PHE A 310 -16.37 -2.36 2.40
C PHE A 310 -16.22 -1.01 3.12
N SER A 311 -15.00 -0.53 3.36
CA SER A 311 -14.66 0.76 3.99
C SER A 311 -13.74 1.58 3.08
N ALA A 312 -13.52 2.85 3.43
CA ALA A 312 -12.73 3.75 2.62
C ALA A 312 -11.22 3.47 2.70
N ASP A 313 -10.65 3.26 3.89
CA ASP A 313 -9.21 3.19 4.13
C ASP A 313 -8.45 4.28 3.31
N LEU A 314 -7.43 3.91 2.53
CA LEU A 314 -6.67 4.81 1.66
C LEU A 314 -7.22 4.91 0.23
N SER A 315 -8.46 4.44 -0.01
CA SER A 315 -9.06 4.39 -1.35
C SER A 315 -9.17 5.75 -2.03
N GLY A 316 -9.45 6.82 -1.28
CA GLY A 316 -9.51 8.18 -1.83
C GLY A 316 -8.18 8.59 -2.47
N PRO A 317 -7.10 8.72 -1.67
CA PRO A 317 -5.76 9.04 -2.17
C PRO A 317 -5.23 8.08 -3.24
N VAL A 318 -5.52 6.77 -3.15
CA VAL A 318 -5.14 5.79 -4.18
C VAL A 318 -5.82 6.10 -5.50
N ALA A 319 -7.13 6.34 -5.49
CA ALA A 319 -7.89 6.56 -6.70
C ALA A 319 -7.61 7.94 -7.31
N ASP A 320 -7.29 8.94 -6.50
CA ASP A 320 -6.83 10.24 -6.99
C ASP A 320 -5.45 10.15 -7.65
N ARG A 321 -4.52 9.38 -7.05
CA ARG A 321 -3.24 9.10 -7.69
C ARG A 321 -3.41 8.36 -9.01
N ALA A 322 -4.38 7.45 -9.13
CA ALA A 322 -4.68 6.79 -10.39
C ALA A 322 -5.16 7.79 -11.47
N ILE A 323 -5.96 8.81 -11.10
CA ILE A 323 -6.32 9.92 -12.01
C ILE A 323 -5.06 10.67 -12.45
N PHE A 324 -4.18 11.06 -11.52
CA PHE A 324 -2.95 11.83 -11.84
C PHE A 324 -1.93 11.08 -12.70
N HIS A 325 -2.07 9.77 -12.83
CA HIS A 325 -1.19 8.92 -13.65
C HIS A 325 -1.92 8.29 -14.84
N SER A 326 -3.18 8.66 -15.09
CA SER A 326 -3.94 8.22 -16.27
C SER A 326 -3.41 8.82 -17.57
N ASP A 327 -2.58 9.85 -17.48
CA ASP A 327 -1.80 10.40 -18.59
C ASP A 327 -0.52 9.60 -18.86
N ASN A 328 0.01 8.89 -17.85
CA ASN A 328 1.38 8.39 -17.82
C ASN A 328 2.36 9.45 -18.35
N ALA A 329 3.05 9.19 -19.46
CA ALA A 329 4.02 10.10 -20.05
C ALA A 329 3.44 10.96 -21.17
N TYR A 330 2.12 10.96 -21.36
CA TYR A 330 1.47 11.44 -22.57
C TYR A 330 0.62 12.69 -22.33
N PHE A 331 0.71 13.66 -23.23
CA PHE A 331 -0.11 14.86 -23.16
C PHE A 331 -1.52 14.60 -23.73
N LEU A 332 -2.56 14.84 -22.93
CA LEU A 332 -3.97 14.62 -23.27
C LEU A 332 -4.74 15.94 -23.52
N SER A 333 -4.70 16.54 -24.71
CA SER A 333 -5.23 17.91 -24.93
C SER A 333 -6.64 18.13 -24.37
N ASP A 334 -7.56 17.21 -24.68
CA ASP A 334 -8.97 17.25 -24.28
C ASP A 334 -9.32 15.95 -23.56
N VAL A 335 -9.56 16.04 -22.26
CA VAL A 335 -9.75 14.86 -21.42
C VAL A 335 -10.80 15.08 -20.34
N GLU A 336 -11.60 14.06 -20.12
CA GLU A 336 -12.50 13.92 -18.97
C GLU A 336 -12.24 12.56 -18.31
N ILE A 337 -11.81 12.58 -17.05
CA ILE A 337 -11.61 11.39 -16.24
C ILE A 337 -12.62 11.43 -15.10
N VAL A 338 -13.48 10.40 -15.02
CA VAL A 338 -14.42 10.22 -13.91
C VAL A 338 -14.01 8.97 -13.15
N SER A 339 -13.93 9.09 -11.84
CA SER A 339 -13.40 8.03 -10.99
C SER A 339 -14.39 7.77 -9.86
N TYR A 340 -14.97 6.57 -9.87
CA TYR A 340 -15.97 6.08 -8.92
C TYR A 340 -15.30 5.20 -7.85
N ARG A 341 -15.68 5.37 -6.58
CA ARG A 341 -15.05 4.74 -5.41
C ARG A 341 -16.01 3.72 -4.82
N CYS A 342 -16.02 2.55 -5.45
CA CYS A 342 -17.11 1.60 -5.35
C CYS A 342 -17.03 0.79 -4.06
N LYS A 343 -18.11 0.78 -3.27
CA LYS A 343 -18.24 -0.06 -2.07
C LYS A 343 -18.69 -1.46 -2.48
N THR A 344 -17.95 -2.47 -2.05
CA THR A 344 -18.23 -3.88 -2.32
C THR A 344 -18.07 -4.71 -1.03
N ASN A 345 -18.52 -5.96 -1.06
CA ASN A 345 -18.48 -6.88 0.08
C ASN A 345 -17.22 -7.75 0.10
N VAL A 346 -16.06 -7.09 -0.02
CA VAL A 346 -14.72 -7.68 0.14
C VAL A 346 -13.92 -6.84 1.14
N GLN A 347 -12.73 -7.32 1.54
CA GLN A 347 -11.82 -6.60 2.45
C GLN A 347 -11.59 -5.17 1.95
N SER A 348 -11.49 -4.21 2.87
CA SER A 348 -11.14 -2.83 2.51
C SER A 348 -9.80 -2.81 1.79
N HIS A 349 -9.76 -2.32 0.56
CA HIS A 349 -8.51 -2.24 -0.19
C HIS A 349 -7.65 -1.09 0.31
N THR A 350 -6.33 -1.27 0.28
CA THR A 350 -5.37 -0.36 0.92
C THR A 350 -4.20 -0.01 -0.01
N ALA A 351 -3.22 0.71 0.52
CA ALA A 351 -1.97 1.01 -0.15
C ALA A 351 -1.28 -0.26 -0.66
N PHE A 352 -0.83 -0.25 -1.91
CA PHE A 352 0.18 -1.17 -2.43
C PHE A 352 1.19 -0.34 -3.21
N ARG A 353 2.50 -0.64 -3.14
CA ARG A 353 3.57 -0.04 -3.96
C ARG A 353 3.09 0.42 -5.36
N GLY A 354 3.20 1.73 -5.59
CA GLY A 354 2.66 2.45 -6.75
C GLY A 354 1.39 3.23 -6.45
N PHE A 355 0.58 2.79 -5.48
CA PHE A 355 -0.51 3.52 -4.85
C PHE A 355 -1.55 4.06 -5.85
N GLY A 356 -2.10 3.19 -6.71
CA GLY A 356 -3.02 3.59 -7.78
C GLY A 356 -2.33 4.07 -9.06
N GLY A 357 -1.06 4.50 -8.99
CA GLY A 357 -0.28 4.87 -10.17
C GLY A 357 -0.24 3.78 -11.25
N PRO A 358 0.08 2.50 -10.93
CA PRO A 358 0.02 1.41 -11.90
C PRO A 358 -1.35 1.24 -12.56
N GLN A 359 -2.43 1.42 -11.78
CA GLN A 359 -3.81 1.38 -12.29
C GLN A 359 -4.14 2.60 -13.17
N GLY A 360 -3.57 3.78 -12.91
CA GLY A 360 -3.67 4.91 -13.83
C GLY A 360 -2.96 4.64 -15.16
N VAL A 361 -1.69 4.19 -15.08
CA VAL A 361 -0.82 4.00 -16.25
C VAL A 361 -1.32 2.92 -17.20
N ILE A 362 -1.83 1.79 -16.68
CA ILE A 362 -2.19 0.64 -17.52
C ILE A 362 -3.31 0.95 -18.51
N ALA A 363 -4.25 1.84 -18.16
CA ALA A 363 -5.36 2.22 -19.03
C ALA A 363 -4.86 2.94 -20.29
N ILE A 364 -4.01 3.97 -20.14
CA ILE A 364 -3.48 4.70 -21.29
C ILE A 364 -2.49 3.87 -22.11
N GLU A 365 -1.74 2.96 -21.49
CA GLU A 365 -0.87 2.02 -22.21
C GLU A 365 -1.66 1.02 -23.08
N ALA A 366 -2.80 0.53 -22.57
CA ALA A 366 -3.71 -0.30 -23.36
C ALA A 366 -4.30 0.50 -24.54
N ILE A 367 -4.78 1.72 -24.27
CA ILE A 367 -5.33 2.62 -25.29
C ILE A 367 -4.33 2.90 -26.42
N LEU A 368 -3.09 3.27 -26.11
CA LEU A 368 -2.08 3.53 -27.13
C LEU A 368 -1.68 2.27 -27.89
N GLY A 369 -1.67 1.11 -27.23
CA GLY A 369 -1.50 -0.18 -27.87
C GLY A 369 -2.60 -0.49 -28.89
N ASP A 370 -3.85 -0.16 -28.56
CA ASP A 370 -5.02 -0.35 -29.43
C ASP A 370 -4.98 0.58 -30.63
N ILE A 371 -4.63 1.86 -30.42
CA ILE A 371 -4.43 2.84 -31.49
C ILE A 371 -3.36 2.36 -32.47
N ALA A 372 -2.21 1.89 -31.96
CA ALA A 372 -1.14 1.37 -32.80
C ALA A 372 -1.59 0.17 -33.65
N ARG A 373 -2.36 -0.76 -33.06
CA ARG A 373 -2.93 -1.90 -33.80
C ARG A 373 -3.96 -1.46 -34.84
N HIS A 374 -4.81 -0.49 -34.51
CA HIS A 374 -5.83 0.03 -35.43
C HIS A 374 -5.19 0.68 -36.68
N LEU A 375 -4.12 1.44 -36.49
CA LEU A 375 -3.42 2.13 -37.58
C LEU A 375 -2.34 1.28 -38.27
N GLY A 376 -2.03 0.10 -37.74
CA GLY A 376 -0.92 -0.73 -38.23
C GLY A 376 0.47 -0.10 -37.99
N LEU A 377 0.61 0.73 -36.96
CA LEU A 377 1.86 1.41 -36.58
C LEU A 377 2.62 0.65 -35.49
N ASP A 378 3.93 0.91 -35.38
CA ASP A 378 4.69 0.45 -34.22
C ASP A 378 4.22 1.21 -32.97
N SER A 379 3.88 0.46 -31.92
CA SER A 379 3.41 1.04 -30.65
C SER A 379 4.43 1.96 -29.97
N LEU A 380 5.73 1.82 -30.24
CA LEU A 380 6.73 2.77 -29.75
C LEU A 380 6.60 4.14 -30.44
N ASP A 381 6.31 4.16 -31.74
CA ASP A 381 6.15 5.41 -32.49
C ASP A 381 4.91 6.18 -32.04
N VAL A 382 3.80 5.46 -31.83
CA VAL A 382 2.57 6.04 -31.26
C VAL A 382 2.83 6.63 -29.87
N ARG A 383 3.58 5.93 -29.00
CA ARG A 383 3.94 6.45 -27.67
C ARG A 383 4.77 7.73 -27.76
N LYS A 384 5.83 7.72 -28.59
CA LYS A 384 6.70 8.89 -28.79
C LYS A 384 5.93 10.11 -29.27
N ARG A 385 4.99 9.91 -30.20
CA ARG A 385 4.12 10.97 -30.73
C ARG A 385 3.30 11.67 -29.65
N ASN A 386 2.94 10.94 -28.60
CA ASN A 386 2.07 11.40 -27.53
C ASN A 386 2.80 11.95 -26.31
N LEU A 387 4.14 11.86 -26.22
CA LEU A 387 4.90 12.30 -25.06
C LEU A 387 4.63 13.78 -24.70
N TYR A 388 4.75 14.10 -23.41
CA TYR A 388 4.88 15.48 -22.97
C TYR A 388 6.05 16.18 -23.67
N GLY A 389 5.85 17.44 -24.08
CA GLY A 389 6.89 18.29 -24.64
C GLY A 389 7.68 19.06 -23.59
N ILE A 390 8.61 19.92 -24.03
CA ILE A 390 9.43 20.79 -23.18
C ILE A 390 8.79 22.17 -23.06
N ASP A 391 8.57 22.85 -24.19
CA ASP A 391 8.04 24.22 -24.22
C ASP A 391 6.50 24.24 -24.32
N GLU A 392 5.95 23.37 -25.16
CA GLU A 392 4.52 23.17 -25.36
C GLU A 392 4.11 21.77 -24.90
N ARG A 393 2.79 21.54 -24.69
CA ARG A 393 2.26 20.23 -24.27
C ARG A 393 2.99 19.68 -23.04
N ASN A 394 3.28 20.54 -22.07
CA ASN A 394 4.14 20.27 -20.90
C ASN A 394 3.40 20.48 -19.56
N VAL A 395 2.09 20.72 -19.58
CA VAL A 395 1.26 20.83 -18.37
C VAL A 395 0.32 19.64 -18.31
N THR A 396 0.22 18.99 -17.15
CA THR A 396 -0.64 17.83 -16.94
C THR A 396 -2.12 18.22 -16.90
N HIS A 397 -3.02 17.24 -17.02
CA HIS A 397 -4.47 17.48 -16.90
C HIS A 397 -4.90 17.95 -15.50
N TYR A 398 -4.01 17.82 -14.51
CA TYR A 398 -4.16 18.34 -13.16
C TYR A 398 -3.31 19.61 -12.91
N GLN A 399 -2.96 20.32 -13.98
CA GLN A 399 -2.35 21.67 -13.95
C GLN A 399 -0.93 21.76 -13.36
N MET A 400 -0.19 20.65 -13.33
CA MET A 400 1.22 20.67 -12.93
C MET A 400 2.11 20.74 -14.16
N LYS A 401 3.07 21.67 -14.19
CA LYS A 401 4.09 21.70 -15.24
C LYS A 401 5.06 20.53 -15.06
N VAL A 402 5.36 19.83 -16.16
CA VAL A 402 6.40 18.80 -16.22
C VAL A 402 7.73 19.51 -16.48
N GLU A 403 8.49 19.73 -15.44
CA GLU A 403 9.83 20.32 -15.48
C GLU A 403 10.89 19.22 -15.67
N ASP A 404 12.09 19.61 -16.14
CA ASP A 404 13.21 18.71 -16.40
C ASP A 404 12.83 17.43 -17.18
N ASN A 405 11.98 17.60 -18.20
CA ASN A 405 11.44 16.50 -18.98
C ASN A 405 12.50 15.83 -19.86
N ILE A 406 12.96 14.65 -19.44
CA ILE A 406 13.95 13.82 -20.16
C ILE A 406 13.33 12.60 -20.85
N LEU A 407 12.00 12.55 -21.05
CA LEU A 407 11.32 11.36 -21.58
C LEU A 407 11.82 10.97 -22.99
N ASP A 408 11.87 11.92 -23.92
CA ASP A 408 12.32 11.66 -25.29
C ASP A 408 13.77 11.15 -25.36
N PRO A 409 14.79 11.83 -24.78
CA PRO A 409 16.16 11.34 -24.81
C PRO A 409 16.32 9.99 -24.09
N LEU A 410 15.60 9.76 -22.98
CA LEU A 410 15.63 8.48 -22.26
C LEU A 410 15.10 7.33 -23.13
N ILE A 411 13.97 7.53 -23.81
CA ILE A 411 13.39 6.51 -24.70
C ILE A 411 14.30 6.28 -25.91
N ALA A 412 14.87 7.33 -26.50
CA ALA A 412 15.81 7.19 -27.63
C ALA A 412 17.06 6.39 -27.25
N GLN A 413 17.62 6.65 -26.06
CA GLN A 413 18.74 5.88 -25.53
C GLN A 413 18.36 4.41 -25.30
N LEU A 414 17.19 4.14 -24.72
CA LEU A 414 16.71 2.77 -24.48
C LEU A 414 16.41 2.03 -25.78
N GLU A 415 15.79 2.67 -26.76
CA GLU A 415 15.53 2.09 -28.08
C GLU A 415 16.82 1.64 -28.76
N THR A 416 17.85 2.49 -28.71
CA THR A 416 19.18 2.23 -29.28
C THR A 416 19.91 1.13 -28.52
N SER A 417 20.10 1.30 -27.21
CA SER A 417 20.89 0.38 -26.37
C SER A 417 20.25 -1.01 -26.27
N SER A 418 18.93 -1.10 -26.32
CA SER A 418 18.21 -2.38 -26.35
C SER A 418 18.10 -3.00 -27.74
N ARG A 419 18.54 -2.31 -28.80
CA ARG A 419 18.41 -2.69 -30.23
C ARG A 419 16.96 -3.00 -30.60
N TYR A 420 16.02 -2.15 -30.17
CA TYR A 420 14.58 -2.41 -30.28
C TYR A 420 14.15 -2.71 -31.72
N ARG A 421 14.53 -1.87 -32.69
CA ARG A 421 14.13 -2.01 -34.10
C ARG A 421 14.67 -3.28 -34.75
N GLU A 422 15.95 -3.59 -34.52
CA GLU A 422 16.56 -4.85 -35.00
C GLU A 422 15.83 -6.07 -34.43
N ARG A 423 15.59 -6.07 -33.11
CA ARG A 423 14.90 -7.17 -32.41
C ARG A 423 13.44 -7.31 -32.85
N ARG A 424 12.77 -6.21 -33.17
CA ARG A 424 11.41 -6.23 -33.74
C ARG A 424 11.36 -6.98 -35.07
N VAL A 425 12.23 -6.64 -36.03
CA VAL A 425 12.31 -7.33 -37.32
C VAL A 425 12.62 -8.82 -37.13
N ALA A 426 13.53 -9.14 -36.20
CA ALA A 426 13.85 -10.54 -35.87
C ALA A 426 12.65 -11.29 -35.27
N ILE A 427 11.87 -10.64 -34.40
CA ILE A 427 10.64 -11.18 -33.82
C ILE A 427 9.57 -11.41 -34.89
N GLU A 428 9.39 -10.48 -35.82
CA GLU A 428 8.42 -10.62 -36.93
C GLU A 428 8.78 -11.81 -37.82
N ARG A 429 10.06 -11.95 -38.20
CA ARG A 429 10.55 -13.12 -38.93
C ARG A 429 10.32 -14.42 -38.17
N TRP A 430 10.60 -14.44 -36.86
CA TRP A 430 10.33 -15.61 -36.01
C TRP A 430 8.84 -15.96 -36.00
N ASN A 431 7.98 -14.96 -35.76
CA ASN A 431 6.55 -15.15 -35.66
C ASN A 431 5.92 -15.62 -36.98
N ALA A 432 6.46 -15.24 -38.14
CA ALA A 432 6.00 -15.72 -39.44
C ALA A 432 6.22 -17.24 -39.62
N GLY A 433 7.33 -17.78 -39.10
CA GLY A 433 7.67 -19.20 -39.19
C GLY A 433 7.16 -20.07 -38.02
N ASN A 434 6.60 -19.47 -36.96
CA ASN A 434 6.19 -20.18 -35.75
C ASN A 434 4.69 -19.97 -35.48
N PRO A 435 3.80 -20.91 -35.84
CA PRO A 435 2.35 -20.72 -35.69
C PRO A 435 1.89 -20.75 -34.22
N VAL A 436 2.58 -21.52 -33.36
CA VAL A 436 2.19 -21.75 -31.96
C VAL A 436 2.86 -20.77 -31.00
N ILE A 437 4.19 -20.68 -31.05
CA ILE A 437 4.97 -19.86 -30.10
C ILE A 437 5.27 -18.51 -30.74
N LYS A 438 4.65 -17.46 -30.20
CA LYS A 438 4.91 -16.07 -30.60
C LYS A 438 5.81 -15.37 -29.59
N ARG A 439 6.56 -14.38 -30.08
CA ARG A 439 7.36 -13.46 -29.27
C ARG A 439 6.82 -12.05 -29.40
N GLY A 440 6.99 -11.25 -28.35
CA GLY A 440 6.64 -9.84 -28.31
C GLY A 440 7.73 -9.03 -27.61
N ILE A 441 7.79 -7.75 -27.92
CA ILE A 441 8.67 -6.77 -27.27
C ILE A 441 7.93 -5.44 -27.20
N ALA A 442 8.13 -4.70 -26.12
CA ALA A 442 7.59 -3.37 -25.93
C ALA A 442 8.58 -2.50 -25.14
N ILE A 443 8.53 -1.19 -25.37
CA ILE A 443 9.14 -0.16 -24.54
C ILE A 443 8.00 0.77 -24.12
N THR A 444 7.87 0.99 -22.81
CA THR A 444 6.86 1.87 -22.22
C THR A 444 7.55 2.88 -21.30
N PRO A 445 7.30 4.20 -21.46
CA PRO A 445 7.77 5.19 -20.50
C PRO A 445 6.98 5.12 -19.20
N VAL A 446 7.52 5.75 -18.14
CA VAL A 446 6.78 6.02 -16.91
C VAL A 446 7.11 7.42 -16.43
N LYS A 447 6.09 8.26 -16.23
CA LYS A 447 6.15 9.45 -15.37
C LYS A 447 5.45 9.12 -14.07
N PHE A 448 6.13 9.33 -12.94
CA PHE A 448 5.58 9.03 -11.62
C PHE A 448 5.77 10.20 -10.66
N GLY A 449 4.67 10.78 -10.16
CA GLY A 449 4.70 11.91 -9.24
C GLY A 449 5.18 11.49 -7.85
N ILE A 450 6.21 12.17 -7.32
CA ILE A 450 6.78 11.91 -5.99
C ILE A 450 6.30 12.97 -5.01
N SER A 451 5.60 12.55 -3.96
CA SER A 451 5.12 13.27 -2.77
C SER A 451 3.81 12.60 -2.32
N PHE A 452 3.44 12.77 -1.06
CA PHE A 452 2.06 12.51 -0.63
C PHE A 452 1.11 13.49 -1.31
N THR A 453 -0.05 12.99 -1.73
CA THR A 453 -1.09 13.80 -2.39
C THR A 453 -1.62 14.88 -1.44
N ALA A 454 -1.73 14.59 -0.14
CA ALA A 454 -2.01 15.58 0.88
C ALA A 454 -0.71 16.24 1.34
N THR A 455 -0.59 17.55 1.11
CA THR A 455 0.67 18.29 1.27
C THR A 455 1.23 18.21 2.69
N LEU A 456 0.36 18.18 3.70
CA LEU A 456 0.72 18.13 5.11
C LEU A 456 1.50 16.86 5.49
N PHE A 457 1.40 15.75 4.75
CA PHE A 457 2.18 14.54 5.05
C PHE A 457 3.61 14.61 4.54
N ASN A 458 3.98 15.63 3.77
CA ASN A 458 5.35 15.83 3.29
C ASN A 458 6.21 16.52 4.35
N GLN A 459 6.33 15.89 5.51
CA GLN A 459 7.13 16.33 6.64
C GLN A 459 7.89 15.15 7.24
N ALA A 460 9.04 15.42 7.87
CA ALA A 460 9.84 14.40 8.53
C ALA A 460 10.60 14.99 9.71
N GLY A 461 10.84 14.16 10.73
CA GLY A 461 11.65 14.51 11.90
C GLY A 461 12.76 13.49 12.12
N ALA A 462 13.85 13.94 12.74
CA ALA A 462 14.96 13.11 13.18
C ALA A 462 15.53 13.62 14.52
N LEU A 463 16.07 12.70 15.31
CA LEU A 463 16.77 12.98 16.56
C LEU A 463 18.17 12.37 16.48
N VAL A 464 19.19 13.20 16.67
CA VAL A 464 20.59 12.80 16.61
C VAL A 464 21.24 13.00 17.98
N HIS A 465 21.88 11.94 18.48
CA HIS A 465 22.68 11.96 19.69
C HIS A 465 24.15 11.75 19.34
N VAL A 466 25.02 12.62 19.84
CA VAL A 466 26.47 12.45 19.80
C VAL A 466 26.94 12.16 21.22
N TYR A 467 27.49 10.96 21.41
CA TYR A 467 27.99 10.53 22.71
C TYR A 467 29.40 11.02 22.97
N THR A 468 29.83 10.97 24.23
CA THR A 468 31.14 11.46 24.66
C THR A 468 32.32 10.64 24.12
N ASP A 469 32.08 9.43 23.61
CA ASP A 469 33.05 8.60 22.90
C ASP A 469 33.14 8.89 21.39
N GLY A 470 32.35 9.87 20.91
CA GLY A 470 32.26 10.27 19.51
C GLY A 470 31.42 9.33 18.64
N SER A 471 30.72 8.36 19.22
CA SER A 471 29.71 7.59 18.49
C SER A 471 28.44 8.42 18.29
N VAL A 472 27.73 8.16 17.18
CA VAL A 472 26.53 8.88 16.79
C VAL A 472 25.36 7.91 16.68
N GLN A 473 24.25 8.23 17.32
CA GLN A 473 22.97 7.55 17.10
C GLN A 473 21.99 8.50 16.42
N VAL A 474 21.24 7.98 15.44
CA VAL A 474 20.15 8.70 14.78
C VAL A 474 18.86 7.87 14.84
N ASN A 475 17.77 8.50 15.28
CA ASN A 475 16.42 8.00 15.12
C ASN A 475 15.64 8.96 14.19
N HIS A 476 14.69 8.43 13.43
CA HIS A 476 13.89 9.21 12.48
C HIS A 476 12.49 8.63 12.32
N GLY A 477 11.55 9.43 11.81
CA GLY A 477 10.15 9.01 11.63
C GLY A 477 9.92 7.89 10.59
N GLY A 478 10.88 7.62 9.71
CA GLY A 478 10.77 6.53 8.74
C GLY A 478 11.07 5.14 9.31
N THR A 479 10.53 4.09 8.70
CA THR A 479 10.65 2.69 9.14
C THR A 479 11.40 1.83 8.13
N GLU A 480 12.20 0.86 8.61
CA GLU A 480 12.96 -0.06 7.77
C GLU A 480 12.12 -1.29 7.39
N MET A 481 11.93 -1.53 6.10
CA MET A 481 11.19 -2.68 5.55
C MET A 481 11.96 -3.41 4.43
N GLY A 482 13.28 -3.19 4.36
CA GLY A 482 14.20 -3.80 3.39
C GLY A 482 14.68 -2.86 2.29
N GLN A 483 14.19 -1.60 2.26
CA GLN A 483 14.58 -0.57 1.29
C GLN A 483 15.90 0.12 1.63
N GLY A 484 16.49 -0.20 2.79
CA GLY A 484 17.75 0.37 3.25
C GLY A 484 17.64 1.83 3.64
N LEU A 485 16.50 2.23 4.22
CA LEU A 485 16.28 3.59 4.69
C LEU A 485 17.27 3.95 5.80
N ASN A 486 17.44 3.07 6.78
CA ASN A 486 18.35 3.30 7.90
C ASN A 486 19.80 3.42 7.42
N THR A 487 20.15 2.68 6.36
CA THR A 487 21.48 2.77 5.71
C THR A 487 21.66 4.14 5.05
N LYS A 488 20.66 4.63 4.30
CA LYS A 488 20.70 5.93 3.63
C LYS A 488 20.76 7.09 4.62
N ILE A 489 19.96 7.04 5.70
CA ILE A 489 20.01 8.08 6.73
C ILE A 489 21.36 8.09 7.45
N ALA A 490 21.92 6.92 7.75
CA ALA A 490 23.28 6.84 8.31
C ALA A 490 24.34 7.42 7.36
N GLN A 491 24.22 7.24 6.04
CA GLN A 491 25.11 7.87 5.05
C GLN A 491 25.00 9.40 5.08
N ILE A 492 23.78 9.95 5.14
CA ILE A 492 23.55 11.39 5.21
C ILE A 492 24.17 11.95 6.50
N VAL A 493 23.85 11.37 7.66
CA VAL A 493 24.37 11.85 8.94
C VAL A 493 25.90 11.76 9.02
N ALA A 494 26.50 10.71 8.46
CA ALA A 494 27.95 10.56 8.43
C ALA A 494 28.63 11.69 7.65
N ASP A 495 28.09 12.03 6.47
CA ASP A 495 28.65 13.09 5.62
C ASP A 495 28.44 14.47 6.22
N GLU A 496 27.25 14.75 6.75
CA GLU A 496 26.93 16.04 7.37
C GLU A 496 27.76 16.32 8.64
N LEU A 497 28.10 15.27 9.41
CA LEU A 497 28.95 15.40 10.60
C LEU A 497 30.45 15.22 10.30
N GLY A 498 30.83 14.88 9.07
CA GLY A 498 32.21 14.63 8.69
C GLY A 498 32.86 13.44 9.41
N VAL A 499 32.07 12.41 9.73
CA VAL A 499 32.53 11.20 10.43
C VAL A 499 32.44 9.97 9.52
N PRO A 500 33.24 8.91 9.77
CA PRO A 500 33.06 7.65 9.05
C PRO A 500 31.66 7.05 9.27
N PHE A 501 31.09 6.42 8.24
CA PHE A 501 29.80 5.72 8.29
C PHE A 501 29.68 4.79 9.50
N GLU A 502 30.76 4.09 9.85
CA GLU A 502 30.82 3.11 10.93
C GLU A 502 30.66 3.74 12.33
N ARG A 503 30.76 5.08 12.44
CA ARG A 503 30.48 5.82 13.68
C ARG A 503 28.98 6.13 13.87
N VAL A 504 28.16 5.96 12.84
CA VAL A 504 26.73 6.28 12.87
C VAL A 504 25.90 5.02 12.97
N ARG A 505 25.03 4.96 13.97
CA ARG A 505 24.02 3.91 14.13
C ARG A 505 22.62 4.50 13.96
N SER A 506 21.90 4.03 12.95
CA SER A 506 20.47 4.31 12.80
C SER A 506 19.64 3.28 13.57
N THR A 507 18.72 3.75 14.39
CA THR A 507 17.88 2.90 15.27
C THR A 507 16.41 3.14 15.09
#